data_AF-A0A9X2NEJ2-F1
#
_entry.id   AF-A0A9X2NEJ2-F1
#
_cell.length_a   1.000
_cell.length_b   1.000
_cell.length_c   1.000
_cell.angle_alpha   90.00
_cell.angle_beta   90.00
_cell.angle_gamma   90.00
#
_symmetry.space_group_name_H-M   'P 1'
#
loop_
_entity.id
_entity.type
_entity.pdbx_description
1 polymer ?
#
loop_
_entity_poly.entity_id
_entity_poly.type
_entity_poly.pdbx_seq_one_letter_code
_entity_poly.pdbx_strand_id
1 'polypeptide(L)'
;MTGPTEAERAAASRWLARHRVDVPTMTDLPALRLGFRAGARPPGSWRWFVVAILGFAAADAAFYALDFLPGVRGAELLESGFVFFLVIAQQLGYWLPARIRDRQALARFGTLDGPPRAAVTGWFFAVLLVTFGGGAALAVTIFVTTSFRTYAWSWLLLLALGAAVTALQVTDVVRRPVIAADETSRAVDTAVRQHDLLIAMPGVYAVPVAANLLFDQAEPPGYPPWLVGYAVLAVATQVVAGVGQQRRLRAALSRIGGEVHGRA
;
A
#
# COMPACT_ATOMS: atom_id res chain seq x y z
N MET A 1 -7.46 -11.33 -25.88
CA MET A 1 -7.09 -10.39 -24.79
C MET A 1 -7.58 -9.00 -25.18
N THR A 2 -8.37 -8.33 -24.34
CA THR A 2 -8.89 -6.99 -24.65
C THR A 2 -7.80 -5.93 -24.48
N GLY A 3 -7.71 -4.98 -25.42
CA GLY A 3 -6.80 -3.84 -25.30
C GLY A 3 -7.26 -2.84 -24.24
N PRO A 4 -6.49 -1.75 -24.02
CA PRO A 4 -6.90 -0.69 -23.12
C PRO A 4 -8.21 -0.06 -23.60
N THR A 5 -9.12 0.16 -22.67
CA THR A 5 -10.36 0.89 -22.91
C THR A 5 -10.09 2.39 -23.13
N GLU A 6 -11.03 3.10 -23.77
CA GLU A 6 -10.93 4.57 -23.93
C GLU A 6 -10.84 5.27 -22.57
N ALA A 7 -11.56 4.77 -21.56
CA ALA A 7 -11.49 5.28 -20.19
C ALA A 7 -10.09 5.12 -19.57
N GLU A 8 -9.42 4.00 -19.84
CA GLU A 8 -8.04 3.77 -19.40
C GLU A 8 -7.05 4.68 -20.11
N ARG A 9 -7.20 4.88 -21.43
CA ARG A 9 -6.38 5.85 -22.18
C ARG A 9 -6.56 7.26 -21.63
N ALA A 10 -7.81 7.71 -21.45
CA ALA A 10 -8.12 9.04 -20.93
C ALA A 10 -7.59 9.23 -19.49
N ALA A 11 -7.72 8.22 -18.63
CA ALA A 11 -7.18 8.29 -17.27
C ALA A 11 -5.66 8.31 -17.26
N ALA A 12 -4.99 7.49 -18.09
CA ALA A 12 -3.55 7.52 -18.24
C ALA A 12 -3.06 8.90 -18.73
N SER A 13 -3.73 9.50 -19.72
CA SER A 13 -3.40 10.85 -20.19
C SER A 13 -3.56 11.89 -19.09
N ARG A 14 -4.66 11.85 -18.31
CA ARG A 14 -4.84 12.73 -17.15
C ARG A 14 -3.77 12.53 -16.08
N TRP A 15 -3.30 11.30 -15.88
CA TRP A 15 -2.23 11.01 -14.93
C TRP A 15 -0.91 11.62 -15.40
N LEU A 16 -0.55 11.46 -16.68
CA LEU A 16 0.66 12.06 -17.25
C LEU A 16 0.60 13.59 -17.24
N ALA A 17 -0.53 14.17 -17.63
CA ALA A 17 -0.76 15.62 -17.60
C ALA A 17 -0.62 16.20 -16.18
N ARG A 18 -1.18 15.53 -15.15
CA ARG A 18 -0.98 15.92 -13.73
C ARG A 18 0.49 15.91 -13.30
N HIS A 19 1.30 15.10 -13.95
CA HIS A 19 2.74 15.01 -13.70
C HIS A 19 3.59 15.80 -14.71
N ARG A 20 2.97 16.65 -15.54
CA ARG A 20 3.65 17.48 -16.55
C ARG A 20 4.47 16.67 -17.56
N VAL A 21 4.00 15.48 -17.89
CA VAL A 21 4.57 14.67 -18.98
C VAL A 21 3.63 14.77 -20.16
N ASP A 22 4.12 15.35 -21.25
CA ASP A 22 3.40 15.38 -22.53
C ASP A 22 3.80 14.17 -23.36
N VAL A 23 2.81 13.43 -23.86
CA VAL A 23 3.00 12.25 -24.71
C VAL A 23 2.09 12.42 -25.91
N PRO A 24 2.63 12.73 -27.10
CA PRO A 24 1.83 13.05 -28.28
C PRO A 24 0.86 11.93 -28.67
N THR A 25 1.28 10.67 -28.51
CA THR A 25 0.47 9.48 -28.80
C THR A 25 0.56 8.46 -27.66
N MET A 26 -0.56 8.24 -26.98
CA MET A 26 -0.65 7.25 -25.90
C MET A 26 -0.61 5.83 -26.46
N THR A 27 0.49 5.12 -26.25
CA THR A 27 0.61 3.71 -26.62
C THR A 27 -0.20 2.80 -25.69
N ASP A 28 -0.49 1.57 -26.13
CA ASP A 28 -1.35 0.64 -25.39
C ASP A 28 -0.76 0.22 -24.02
N LEU A 29 0.56 0.14 -23.92
CA LEU A 29 1.26 -0.33 -22.72
C LEU A 29 1.11 0.66 -21.53
N PRO A 30 1.47 1.96 -21.67
CA PRO A 30 1.19 2.96 -20.64
C PRO A 30 -0.30 3.08 -20.31
N ALA A 31 -1.19 3.00 -21.30
CA ALA A 31 -2.64 3.06 -21.07
C ALA A 31 -3.13 1.93 -20.15
N LEU A 32 -2.70 0.69 -20.39
CA LEU A 32 -3.07 -0.46 -19.57
C LEU A 32 -2.54 -0.36 -18.13
N ARG A 33 -1.32 0.16 -17.95
CA ARG A 33 -0.67 0.21 -16.63
C ARG A 33 -1.09 1.42 -15.79
N LEU A 34 -1.23 2.58 -16.42
CA LEU A 34 -1.60 3.83 -15.74
C LEU A 34 -3.11 3.99 -15.63
N GLY A 35 -3.91 3.48 -16.58
CA GLY A 35 -5.35 3.70 -16.62
C GLY A 35 -6.04 3.36 -15.30
N PHE A 36 -5.80 2.16 -14.76
CA PHE A 36 -6.37 1.74 -13.48
C PHE A 36 -5.88 2.60 -12.30
N ARG A 37 -4.57 2.84 -12.23
CA ARG A 37 -3.93 3.66 -11.18
C ARG A 37 -4.40 5.11 -11.21
N ALA A 38 -4.84 5.57 -12.37
CA ALA A 38 -5.39 6.90 -12.59
C ALA A 38 -6.90 7.00 -12.36
N GLY A 39 -7.53 5.92 -11.91
CA GLY A 39 -8.95 5.87 -11.53
C GLY A 39 -9.88 5.29 -12.61
N ALA A 40 -9.38 4.80 -13.74
CA ALA A 40 -10.21 4.05 -14.67
C ALA A 40 -10.61 2.72 -14.04
N ARG A 41 -11.91 2.46 -13.94
CA ARG A 41 -12.44 1.20 -13.43
C ARG A 41 -12.90 0.35 -14.60
N PRO A 42 -12.24 -0.77 -14.91
CA PRO A 42 -12.68 -1.61 -16.01
C PRO A 42 -14.04 -2.25 -15.72
N PRO A 43 -14.76 -2.69 -16.76
CA PRO A 43 -15.99 -3.45 -16.60
C PRO A 43 -15.76 -4.66 -15.67
N GLY A 44 -16.64 -4.86 -14.69
CA GLY A 44 -16.50 -5.93 -13.69
C GLY A 44 -15.63 -5.59 -12.48
N SER A 45 -15.06 -4.38 -12.39
CA SER A 45 -14.33 -3.92 -11.20
C SER A 45 -15.14 -3.95 -9.90
N TRP A 46 -16.47 -3.84 -9.97
CA TRP A 46 -17.39 -4.00 -8.84
C TRP A 46 -17.22 -5.35 -8.12
N ARG A 47 -16.81 -6.41 -8.85
CA ARG A 47 -16.55 -7.73 -8.25
C ARG A 47 -15.43 -7.68 -7.21
N TRP A 48 -14.42 -6.82 -7.43
CA TRP A 48 -13.36 -6.61 -6.44
C TRP A 48 -13.87 -5.91 -5.19
N PHE A 49 -14.79 -4.96 -5.32
CA PHE A 49 -15.44 -4.35 -4.17
C PHE A 49 -16.23 -5.39 -3.36
N VAL A 50 -16.99 -6.25 -4.02
CA VAL A 50 -17.74 -7.32 -3.33
C VAL A 50 -16.80 -8.30 -2.64
N VAL A 51 -15.76 -8.78 -3.33
CA VAL A 51 -14.76 -9.68 -2.72
C VAL A 51 -14.05 -9.00 -1.54
N ALA A 52 -13.72 -7.71 -1.64
CA ALA A 52 -13.09 -6.97 -0.55
C ALA A 52 -14.03 -6.79 0.65
N ILE A 53 -15.31 -6.48 0.43
CA ILE A 53 -16.32 -6.35 1.49
C ILE A 53 -16.56 -7.69 2.19
N LEU A 54 -16.71 -8.78 1.42
CA LEU A 54 -16.89 -10.12 1.98
C LEU A 54 -15.66 -10.57 2.76
N GLY A 55 -14.46 -10.33 2.22
CA GLY A 55 -13.19 -10.63 2.90
C GLY A 55 -13.01 -9.83 4.18
N PHE A 56 -13.36 -8.53 4.15
CA PHE A 56 -13.39 -7.67 5.33
C PHE A 56 -14.35 -8.22 6.39
N ALA A 57 -15.61 -8.47 6.03
CA ALA A 57 -16.62 -8.97 6.96
C ALA A 57 -16.25 -10.33 7.57
N ALA A 58 -15.67 -11.23 6.76
CA ALA A 58 -15.20 -12.53 7.22
C ALA A 58 -13.99 -12.40 8.16
N ALA A 59 -13.03 -11.52 7.86
CA ALA A 59 -11.86 -11.30 8.71
C ALA A 59 -12.25 -10.65 10.05
N ASP A 60 -13.16 -9.68 10.01
CA ASP A 60 -13.70 -9.01 11.19
C ASP A 60 -14.47 -10.00 12.08
N ALA A 61 -15.39 -10.78 11.49
CA ALA A 61 -16.10 -11.83 12.21
C ALA A 61 -15.15 -12.89 12.81
N ALA A 62 -14.11 -13.31 12.07
CA ALA A 62 -13.11 -14.25 12.57
C ALA A 62 -12.28 -13.67 13.73
N PHE A 63 -11.99 -12.37 13.69
CA PHE A 63 -11.27 -11.68 14.76
C PHE A 63 -12.13 -11.58 16.04
N TYR A 64 -13.40 -11.19 15.93
CA TYR A 64 -14.29 -11.15 17.10
C TYR A 64 -14.64 -12.55 17.61
N ALA A 65 -14.60 -13.58 16.76
CA ALA A 65 -14.74 -14.96 17.20
C ALA A 65 -13.60 -15.45 18.11
N LEU A 66 -12.48 -14.71 18.21
CA LEU A 66 -11.42 -14.99 19.18
C LEU A 66 -11.91 -14.93 20.62
N ASP A 67 -12.99 -14.17 20.91
CA ASP A 67 -13.61 -14.10 22.24
C ASP A 67 -14.11 -15.47 22.73
N PHE A 68 -14.43 -16.39 21.81
CA PHE A 68 -14.86 -17.75 22.17
C PHE A 68 -13.69 -18.69 22.51
N LEU A 69 -12.43 -18.25 22.40
CA LEU A 69 -11.27 -19.08 22.71
C LEU A 69 -10.96 -19.09 24.21
N PRO A 70 -10.57 -20.25 24.79
CA PRO A 70 -10.17 -20.31 26.19
C PRO A 70 -9.02 -19.36 26.52
N GLY A 71 -9.19 -18.56 27.59
CA GLY A 71 -8.18 -17.61 28.06
C GLY A 71 -8.18 -16.26 27.35
N VAL A 72 -9.09 -16.03 26.40
CA VAL A 72 -9.32 -14.70 25.81
C VAL A 72 -10.31 -13.93 26.66
N ARG A 73 -10.01 -12.66 26.93
CA ARG A 73 -10.92 -11.71 27.58
C ARG A 73 -11.45 -10.77 26.50
N GLY A 74 -12.67 -11.00 26.00
CA GLY A 74 -13.24 -10.21 24.90
C GLY A 74 -13.23 -8.70 25.12
N ALA A 75 -13.47 -8.26 26.35
CA ALA A 75 -13.40 -6.84 26.72
C ALA A 75 -11.99 -6.22 26.55
N GLU A 76 -10.95 -7.04 26.45
CA GLU A 76 -9.57 -6.61 26.19
C GLU A 76 -9.17 -6.78 24.71
N LEU A 77 -10.06 -7.25 23.82
CA LEU A 77 -9.73 -7.32 22.39
C LEU A 77 -9.55 -5.91 21.82
N LEU A 78 -8.66 -5.78 20.83
CA LEU A 78 -8.41 -4.51 20.16
C LEU A 78 -9.67 -4.06 19.39
N GLU A 79 -10.43 -3.11 19.96
CA GLU A 79 -11.68 -2.62 19.35
C GLU A 79 -11.47 -2.00 17.96
N SER A 80 -10.35 -1.32 17.73
CA SER A 80 -9.95 -0.79 16.42
C SER A 80 -9.54 -1.85 15.38
N GLY A 81 -9.75 -3.15 15.64
CA GLY A 81 -9.45 -4.24 14.70
C GLY A 81 -10.11 -4.03 13.32
N PHE A 82 -11.35 -3.56 13.28
CA PHE A 82 -12.03 -3.25 12.02
C PHE A 82 -11.28 -2.21 11.17
N VAL A 83 -10.59 -1.25 11.79
CA VAL A 83 -9.80 -0.23 11.07
C VAL A 83 -8.58 -0.88 10.39
N PHE A 84 -7.95 -1.87 11.03
CA PHE A 84 -6.89 -2.66 10.39
C PHE A 84 -7.41 -3.39 9.15
N PHE A 85 -8.55 -4.07 9.27
CA PHE A 85 -9.14 -4.80 8.14
C PHE A 85 -9.56 -3.86 7.01
N LEU A 86 -10.09 -2.68 7.33
CA LEU A 86 -10.43 -1.66 6.34
C LEU A 86 -9.17 -1.17 5.59
N VAL A 87 -8.09 -0.89 6.31
CA VAL A 87 -6.79 -0.53 5.73
C VAL A 87 -6.28 -1.64 4.80
N ILE A 88 -6.32 -2.89 5.25
CA ILE A 88 -5.87 -4.06 4.45
C ILE A 88 -6.72 -4.19 3.19
N ALA A 89 -8.05 -4.15 3.33
CA ALA A 89 -8.98 -4.25 2.22
C ALA A 89 -8.76 -3.13 1.20
N GLN A 90 -8.54 -1.90 1.67
CA GLN A 90 -8.21 -0.77 0.82
C GLN A 90 -6.89 -0.99 0.07
N GLN A 91 -5.81 -1.38 0.77
CA GLN A 91 -4.52 -1.62 0.14
C GLN A 91 -4.58 -2.75 -0.91
N LEU A 92 -5.21 -3.87 -0.58
CA LEU A 92 -5.42 -4.99 -1.51
C LEU A 92 -6.32 -4.59 -2.68
N GLY A 93 -7.35 -3.77 -2.44
CA GLY A 93 -8.26 -3.26 -3.45
C GLY A 93 -7.57 -2.34 -4.47
N TYR A 94 -6.55 -1.59 -4.07
CA TYR A 94 -5.71 -0.83 -5.00
C TYR A 94 -4.66 -1.70 -5.68
N TRP A 95 -4.00 -2.60 -4.94
CA TRP A 95 -2.87 -3.38 -5.45
C TRP A 95 -3.29 -4.49 -6.42
N LEU A 96 -4.31 -5.27 -6.09
CA LEU A 96 -4.63 -6.50 -6.80
C LEU A 96 -5.10 -6.27 -8.25
N PRO A 97 -6.00 -5.29 -8.54
CA PRO A 97 -6.38 -5.03 -9.92
C PRO A 97 -5.24 -4.41 -10.73
N ALA A 98 -4.40 -3.56 -10.11
CA ALA A 98 -3.19 -3.04 -10.74
C ALA A 98 -2.23 -4.18 -11.14
N ARG A 99 -2.06 -5.18 -10.27
CA ARG A 99 -1.26 -6.38 -10.53
C ARG A 99 -1.81 -7.21 -11.68
N ILE A 100 -3.14 -7.35 -11.78
CA ILE A 100 -3.77 -8.07 -12.90
C ILE A 100 -3.51 -7.36 -14.22
N ARG A 101 -3.61 -6.03 -14.24
CA ARG A 101 -3.28 -5.23 -15.43
C ARG A 101 -1.80 -5.33 -15.80
N ASP A 102 -0.91 -5.32 -14.82
CA ASP A 102 0.53 -5.52 -15.08
C ASP A 102 0.80 -6.93 -15.64
N ARG A 103 0.13 -7.98 -15.16
CA ARG A 103 0.24 -9.34 -15.75
C ARG A 103 -0.29 -9.41 -17.18
N GLN A 104 -1.37 -8.71 -17.49
CA GLN A 104 -1.91 -8.63 -18.85
C GLN A 104 -0.96 -7.86 -19.78
N ALA A 105 -0.37 -6.76 -19.29
CA ALA A 105 0.65 -6.01 -20.02
C ALA A 105 1.88 -6.88 -20.28
N LEU A 106 2.37 -7.60 -19.27
CA LEU A 106 3.48 -8.55 -19.38
C LEU A 106 3.21 -9.62 -20.45
N ALA A 107 2.02 -10.25 -20.41
CA ALA A 107 1.65 -11.29 -21.37
C ALA A 107 1.53 -10.78 -22.82
N ARG A 108 1.28 -9.48 -23.01
CA ARG A 108 1.09 -8.89 -24.35
C ARG A 108 2.35 -8.26 -24.93
N PHE A 109 3.16 -7.60 -24.10
CA PHE A 109 4.31 -6.79 -24.54
C PHE A 109 5.66 -7.41 -24.16
N GLY A 110 5.67 -8.45 -23.33
CA GLY A 110 6.90 -9.09 -22.86
C GLY A 110 7.68 -8.26 -21.85
N THR A 111 8.96 -8.58 -21.72
CA THR A 111 9.92 -7.92 -20.82
C THR A 111 11.08 -7.37 -21.61
N LEU A 112 11.62 -6.24 -21.17
CA LEU A 112 12.97 -5.84 -21.56
C LEU A 112 13.98 -6.34 -20.53
N ASP A 113 15.11 -6.85 -21.00
CA ASP A 113 16.22 -7.20 -20.13
C ASP A 113 16.77 -5.98 -19.39
N GLY A 114 17.04 -6.15 -18.10
CA GLY A 114 17.63 -5.12 -17.25
C GLY A 114 17.26 -5.26 -15.78
N PRO A 115 18.10 -4.75 -14.86
CA PRO A 115 17.86 -4.90 -13.44
C PRO A 115 16.58 -4.17 -13.01
N PRO A 116 15.76 -4.74 -12.11
CA PRO A 116 14.58 -4.06 -11.56
C PRO A 116 15.02 -2.79 -10.82
N ARG A 117 14.45 -1.63 -11.17
CA ARG A 117 14.94 -0.30 -10.75
C ARG A 117 14.20 0.32 -9.55
N ALA A 118 13.35 -0.43 -8.85
CA ALA A 118 12.71 0.08 -7.64
C ALA A 118 13.70 0.03 -6.47
N ALA A 119 14.50 1.08 -6.29
CA ALA A 119 15.33 1.20 -5.09
C ALA A 119 14.44 1.49 -3.87
N VAL A 120 14.27 0.50 -2.99
CA VAL A 120 13.70 0.72 -1.66
C VAL A 120 14.66 1.60 -0.88
N THR A 121 14.18 2.74 -0.40
CA THR A 121 15.03 3.74 0.25
C THR A 121 15.20 3.44 1.73
N GLY A 122 16.28 3.94 2.34
CA GLY A 122 16.46 3.87 3.80
C GLY A 122 15.27 4.44 4.58
N TRP A 123 14.63 5.50 4.06
CA TRP A 123 13.41 6.05 4.67
C TRP A 123 12.21 5.10 4.61
N PHE A 124 12.04 4.35 3.52
CA PHE A 124 10.98 3.34 3.45
C PHE A 124 11.21 2.21 4.48
N PHE A 125 12.46 1.77 4.65
CA PHE A 125 12.81 0.83 5.72
C PHE A 125 12.59 1.40 7.11
N ALA A 126 12.89 2.69 7.32
CA ALA A 126 12.61 3.36 8.59
C ALA A 126 11.11 3.34 8.91
N VAL A 127 10.22 3.55 7.93
CA VAL A 127 8.77 3.43 8.15
C VAL A 127 8.39 2.01 8.55
N LEU A 128 8.92 0.99 7.86
CA LEU A 128 8.65 -0.42 8.20
C LEU A 128 9.10 -0.73 9.64
N LEU A 129 10.31 -0.31 10.00
CA LEU A 129 10.88 -0.55 11.32
C LEU A 129 10.09 0.18 12.41
N VAL A 130 9.76 1.45 12.21
CA VAL A 130 8.99 2.23 13.19
C VAL A 130 7.59 1.63 13.34
N THR A 131 6.90 1.34 12.24
CA THR A 131 5.51 0.84 12.28
C THR A 131 5.46 -0.57 12.87
N PHE A 132 6.11 -1.54 12.23
CA PHE A 132 5.96 -2.93 12.65
C PHE A 132 6.90 -3.29 13.81
N GLY A 133 8.14 -2.81 13.78
CA GLY A 133 9.09 -3.03 14.88
C GLY A 133 8.71 -2.26 16.14
N GLY A 134 8.40 -0.97 16.01
CA GLY A 134 7.95 -0.14 17.14
C GLY A 134 6.61 -0.60 17.71
N GLY A 135 5.64 -0.91 16.86
CA GLY A 135 4.35 -1.47 17.28
C GLY A 135 4.51 -2.81 18.00
N ALA A 136 5.33 -3.73 17.45
CA ALA A 136 5.60 -5.01 18.09
C ALA A 136 6.31 -4.85 19.44
N ALA A 137 7.31 -3.97 19.53
CA ALA A 137 8.01 -3.70 20.78
C ALA A 137 7.07 -3.16 21.86
N LEU A 138 6.17 -2.24 21.51
CA LEU A 138 5.15 -1.73 22.44
C LEU A 138 4.17 -2.80 22.86
N ALA A 139 3.67 -3.61 21.93
CA ALA A 139 2.74 -4.68 22.25
C ALA A 139 3.38 -5.74 23.15
N VAL A 140 4.61 -6.16 22.88
CA VAL A 140 5.38 -7.06 23.76
C VAL A 140 5.59 -6.43 25.14
N THR A 141 5.89 -5.13 25.20
CA THR A 141 6.04 -4.43 26.48
C THR A 141 4.74 -4.46 27.29
N ILE A 142 3.60 -4.17 26.67
CA ILE A 142 2.27 -4.27 27.30
C ILE A 142 2.03 -5.70 27.79
N PHE A 143 2.34 -6.71 26.96
CA PHE A 143 2.13 -8.12 27.28
C PHE A 143 2.90 -8.55 28.53
N VAL A 144 4.14 -8.08 28.69
CA VAL A 144 5.04 -8.44 29.79
C VAL A 144 4.75 -7.66 31.07
N THR A 145 4.39 -6.38 30.94
CA THR A 145 4.32 -5.44 32.09
C THR A 145 2.92 -5.21 32.62
N THR A 146 1.87 -5.65 31.92
CA THR A 146 0.47 -5.40 32.30
C THR A 146 -0.36 -6.70 32.30
N SER A 147 -1.57 -6.63 32.86
CA SER A 147 -2.56 -7.71 32.75
C SER A 147 -3.29 -7.76 31.40
N PHE A 148 -3.14 -6.74 30.55
CA PHE A 148 -3.83 -6.56 29.26
C PHE A 148 -3.17 -7.42 28.16
N ARG A 149 -3.03 -8.71 28.43
CA ARG A 149 -2.37 -9.65 27.51
C ARG A 149 -3.19 -9.84 26.24
N THR A 150 -4.51 -9.85 26.35
CA THR A 150 -5.40 -10.02 25.20
C THR A 150 -5.32 -8.87 24.21
N TYR A 151 -5.27 -7.65 24.74
CA TYR A 151 -5.00 -6.46 23.95
C TYR A 151 -3.68 -6.58 23.19
N ALA A 152 -2.60 -6.91 23.90
CA ALA A 152 -1.27 -6.95 23.33
C ALA A 152 -1.12 -8.01 22.22
N TRP A 153 -1.58 -9.24 22.44
CA TRP A 153 -1.42 -10.29 21.43
C TRP A 153 -2.36 -10.09 20.23
N SER A 154 -3.58 -9.59 20.45
CA SER A 154 -4.51 -9.29 19.34
C SER A 154 -3.99 -8.14 18.48
N TRP A 155 -3.38 -7.12 19.09
CA TRP A 155 -2.67 -6.07 18.36
C TRP A 155 -1.45 -6.60 17.58
N LEU A 156 -0.64 -7.47 18.18
CA LEU A 156 0.48 -8.14 17.50
C LEU A 156 0.01 -8.93 16.28
N LEU A 157 -1.10 -9.66 16.39
CA LEU A 157 -1.68 -10.43 15.30
C LEU A 157 -2.05 -9.51 14.12
N LEU A 158 -2.71 -8.39 14.40
CA LEU A 158 -3.12 -7.42 13.39
C LEU A 158 -1.90 -6.71 12.75
N LEU A 159 -0.87 -6.37 13.53
CA LEU A 159 0.40 -5.85 13.02
C LEU A 159 1.10 -6.87 12.13
N ALA A 160 1.14 -8.14 12.52
CA ALA A 160 1.74 -9.21 11.73
C ALA A 160 1.02 -9.40 10.39
N LEU A 161 -0.32 -9.35 10.39
CA LEU A 161 -1.11 -9.38 9.17
C LEU A 161 -0.83 -8.18 8.25
N GLY A 162 -0.79 -6.96 8.81
CA GLY A 162 -0.43 -5.75 8.07
C GLY A 162 0.99 -5.80 7.50
N ALA A 163 1.94 -6.35 8.26
CA ALA A 163 3.32 -6.56 7.84
C ALA A 163 3.39 -7.57 6.68
N ALA A 164 2.65 -8.68 6.75
CA ALA A 164 2.59 -9.67 5.68
C ALA A 164 2.02 -9.07 4.39
N VAL A 165 0.92 -8.32 4.47
CA VAL A 165 0.31 -7.62 3.32
C VAL A 165 1.28 -6.61 2.71
N THR A 166 1.95 -5.82 3.54
CA THR A 166 2.96 -4.85 3.09
C THR A 166 4.15 -5.56 2.43
N ALA A 167 4.66 -6.63 3.04
CA ALA A 167 5.78 -7.40 2.52
C ALA A 167 5.45 -8.03 1.16
N LEU A 168 4.24 -8.56 0.98
CA LEU A 168 3.76 -9.08 -0.31
C LEU A 168 3.75 -8.00 -1.39
N GLN A 169 3.24 -6.80 -1.09
CA GLN A 169 3.21 -5.67 -2.04
C GLN A 169 4.63 -5.21 -2.39
N VAL A 170 5.49 -4.98 -1.40
CA VAL A 170 6.86 -4.50 -1.60
C VAL A 170 7.67 -5.54 -2.38
N THR A 171 7.54 -6.82 -2.03
CA THR A 171 8.21 -7.92 -2.73
C THR A 171 7.76 -7.99 -4.18
N ASP A 172 6.46 -7.84 -4.45
CA ASP A 172 5.94 -7.80 -5.82
C ASP A 172 6.52 -6.61 -6.61
N VAL A 173 6.60 -5.41 -6.02
CA VAL A 173 7.17 -4.23 -6.69
C VAL A 173 8.67 -4.38 -6.96
N VAL A 174 9.42 -4.95 -6.03
CA VAL A 174 10.88 -5.13 -6.14
C VAL A 174 11.23 -6.26 -7.10
N ARG A 175 10.47 -7.36 -7.08
CA ARG A 175 10.79 -8.56 -7.87
C ARG A 175 10.14 -8.60 -9.25
N ARG A 176 9.12 -7.79 -9.54
CA ARG A 176 8.46 -7.84 -10.85
C ARG A 176 9.42 -7.45 -11.99
N PRO A 177 9.33 -8.12 -13.16
CA PRO A 177 10.18 -7.81 -14.30
C PRO A 177 9.86 -6.43 -14.88
N VAL A 178 10.81 -5.83 -15.61
CA VAL A 178 10.60 -4.54 -16.28
C VAL A 178 9.66 -4.74 -17.48
N ILE A 179 8.50 -4.10 -17.43
CA ILE A 179 7.48 -4.15 -18.50
C ILE A 179 7.58 -2.85 -19.30
N ALA A 180 8.36 -2.89 -20.38
CA ALA A 180 8.63 -1.75 -21.25
C ALA A 180 8.88 -2.24 -22.69
N ALA A 181 8.56 -1.40 -23.68
CA ALA A 181 8.80 -1.64 -25.10
C ALA A 181 9.86 -0.68 -25.69
N ASP A 182 10.11 0.45 -25.03
CA ASP A 182 10.99 1.55 -25.42
C ASP A 182 11.50 2.29 -24.16
N GLU A 183 12.36 3.30 -24.32
CA GLU A 183 12.91 4.06 -23.18
C GLU A 183 11.82 4.87 -22.42
N THR A 184 10.83 5.40 -23.14
CA THR A 184 9.69 6.12 -22.55
C THR A 184 8.88 5.22 -21.61
N SER A 185 8.52 4.03 -22.06
CA SER A 185 7.79 3.03 -21.28
C SER A 185 8.63 2.46 -20.13
N ARG A 186 9.97 2.45 -20.26
CA ARG A 186 10.90 2.13 -19.16
C ARG A 186 10.89 3.20 -18.08
N ALA A 187 10.84 4.48 -18.45
CA ALA A 187 10.68 5.58 -17.50
C ALA A 187 9.29 5.53 -16.82
N VAL A 188 8.23 5.20 -17.56
CA VAL A 188 6.89 4.94 -17.01
C VAL A 188 6.90 3.77 -16.03
N ASP A 189 7.54 2.64 -16.35
CA ASP A 189 7.68 1.50 -15.43
C ASP A 189 8.34 1.91 -14.12
N THR A 190 9.42 2.70 -14.21
CA THR A 190 10.14 3.24 -13.05
C THR A 190 9.24 4.13 -12.21
N ALA A 191 8.49 5.04 -12.84
CA ALA A 191 7.54 5.92 -12.15
C ALA A 191 6.41 5.12 -11.48
N VAL A 192 5.85 4.12 -12.15
CA VAL A 192 4.79 3.26 -11.61
C VAL A 192 5.27 2.46 -10.40
N ARG A 193 6.51 1.95 -10.41
CA ARG A 193 7.11 1.29 -9.23
C ARG A 193 7.22 2.22 -8.03
N GLN A 194 7.67 3.45 -8.26
CA GLN A 194 7.73 4.45 -7.19
C GLN A 194 6.33 4.81 -6.68
N HIS A 195 5.33 4.85 -7.56
CA HIS A 195 3.95 5.08 -7.17
C HIS A 195 3.36 3.91 -6.35
N ASP A 196 3.63 2.67 -6.75
CA ASP A 196 3.11 1.49 -6.04
C ASP A 196 3.73 1.35 -4.63
N LEU A 197 5.02 1.66 -4.48
CA LEU A 197 5.65 1.74 -3.15
C LEU A 197 5.07 2.88 -2.30
N LEU A 198 4.61 3.99 -2.91
CA LEU A 198 3.93 5.06 -2.16
C LEU A 198 2.57 4.59 -1.64
N ILE A 199 1.84 3.77 -2.41
CA ILE A 199 0.52 3.24 -2.05
C ILE A 199 0.59 2.21 -0.92
N ALA A 200 1.71 1.48 -0.79
CA ALA A 200 1.88 0.49 0.28
C ALA A 200 1.79 1.10 1.70
N MET A 201 2.08 2.40 1.85
CA MET A 201 1.90 3.23 3.06
C MET A 201 1.97 2.49 4.41
N PRO A 202 3.09 1.81 4.77
CA PRO A 202 3.14 1.01 5.99
C PRO A 202 2.75 1.79 7.25
N GLY A 203 3.08 3.08 7.33
CA GLY A 203 2.76 3.92 8.50
C GLY A 203 1.26 4.02 8.83
N VAL A 204 0.36 3.71 7.89
CA VAL A 204 -1.08 3.71 8.16
C VAL A 204 -1.49 2.65 9.18
N TYR A 205 -0.74 1.55 9.31
CA TYR A 205 -1.01 0.49 10.30
C TYR A 205 -0.73 0.92 11.75
N ALA A 206 -0.10 2.08 11.96
CA ALA A 206 0.06 2.67 13.28
C ALA A 206 -1.16 3.50 13.72
N VAL A 207 -2.04 3.89 12.79
CA VAL A 207 -3.19 4.77 13.09
C VAL A 207 -4.30 4.06 13.88
N PRO A 208 -4.70 2.80 13.57
CA PRO A 208 -5.78 2.13 14.28
C PRO A 208 -5.62 2.13 15.80
N VAL A 209 -4.39 1.96 16.32
CA VAL A 209 -4.17 1.92 17.77
C VAL A 209 -4.49 3.25 18.46
N ALA A 210 -4.38 4.38 17.73
CA ALA A 210 -4.81 5.68 18.23
C ALA A 210 -6.33 5.86 18.17
N ALA A 211 -7.02 5.13 17.28
CA ALA A 211 -8.48 5.15 17.22
C ALA A 211 -9.12 4.51 18.46
N ASN A 212 -8.44 3.56 19.14
CA ASN A 212 -8.90 3.03 20.43
C ASN A 212 -9.09 4.13 21.49
N LEU A 213 -8.30 5.21 21.45
CA LEU A 213 -8.46 6.32 22.40
C LEU A 213 -9.79 7.07 22.24
N LEU A 214 -10.54 6.78 21.17
CA LEU A 214 -11.89 7.30 20.92
C LEU A 214 -12.97 6.32 21.38
N PHE A 215 -12.62 5.07 21.68
CA PHE A 215 -13.52 3.99 22.08
C PHE A 215 -13.13 3.53 23.49
N ASP A 216 -13.83 4.10 24.47
CA ASP A 216 -13.44 4.42 25.85
C ASP A 216 -13.14 3.23 26.82
N GLN A 217 -12.59 2.08 26.39
CA GLN A 217 -12.59 0.87 27.24
C GLN A 217 -11.41 -0.13 27.13
N ALA A 218 -10.55 -0.11 26.10
CA ALA A 218 -9.69 -1.29 25.83
C ALA A 218 -8.19 -1.15 26.16
N GLU A 219 -7.64 0.07 26.24
CA GLU A 219 -6.19 0.24 26.40
C GLU A 219 -5.68 0.10 27.85
N PRO A 220 -4.41 -0.34 28.04
CA PRO A 220 -3.82 -0.45 29.37
C PRO A 220 -3.61 0.93 30.01
N PRO A 221 -3.91 1.11 31.31
CA PRO A 221 -3.65 2.36 32.01
C PRO A 221 -2.18 2.82 31.89
N GLY A 222 -1.98 4.11 31.60
CA GLY A 222 -0.65 4.71 31.45
C GLY A 222 0.02 4.53 30.07
N TYR A 223 -0.55 3.71 29.19
CA TYR A 223 -0.07 3.55 27.80
C TYR A 223 -0.58 4.58 26.77
N PRO A 224 -1.71 5.30 26.94
CA PRO A 224 -2.17 6.28 25.95
C PRO A 224 -1.10 7.21 25.36
N PRO A 225 -0.23 7.89 26.15
CA PRO A 225 0.78 8.78 25.57
C PRO A 225 1.81 8.04 24.70
N TRP A 226 2.14 6.79 25.03
CA TRP A 226 3.07 5.96 24.26
C TRP A 226 2.45 5.51 22.93
N LEU A 227 1.16 5.15 22.94
CA LEU A 227 0.40 4.79 21.74
C LEU A 227 0.27 5.99 20.78
N VAL A 228 -0.04 7.17 21.30
CA VAL A 228 -0.06 8.42 20.52
C VAL A 228 1.33 8.73 19.97
N GLY A 229 2.36 8.69 20.80
CA GLY A 229 3.74 8.97 20.37
C GLY A 229 4.20 8.03 19.26
N TYR A 230 3.87 6.75 19.35
CA TYR A 230 4.12 5.76 18.31
C TYR A 230 3.37 6.07 17.01
N ALA A 231 2.06 6.35 17.08
CA ALA A 231 1.26 6.68 15.89
C ALA A 231 1.80 7.94 15.19
N VAL A 232 2.12 8.98 15.95
CA VAL A 232 2.71 10.23 15.44
C VAL A 232 4.06 9.96 14.79
N LEU A 233 4.94 9.19 15.43
CA LEU A 233 6.25 8.87 14.89
C LEU A 233 6.16 8.08 13.58
N ALA A 234 5.27 7.08 13.51
CA ALA A 234 5.05 6.29 12.30
C ALA A 234 4.50 7.14 11.15
N VAL A 235 3.50 8.00 11.42
CA VAL A 235 2.92 8.92 10.43
C VAL A 235 3.95 9.94 9.96
N ALA A 236 4.71 10.56 10.87
CA ALA A 236 5.75 11.52 10.52
C ALA A 236 6.83 10.87 9.64
N THR A 237 7.28 9.67 10.00
CA THR A 237 8.26 8.90 9.21
C THR A 237 7.70 8.57 7.82
N GLN A 238 6.42 8.18 7.74
CA GLN A 238 5.72 7.92 6.48
C GLN A 238 5.62 9.16 5.60
N VAL A 239 5.37 10.34 6.18
CA VAL A 239 5.34 11.61 5.45
C VAL A 239 6.73 11.93 4.87
N VAL A 240 7.80 11.79 5.66
CA VAL A 240 9.17 12.02 5.18
C VAL A 240 9.54 11.07 4.03
N ALA A 241 9.25 9.77 4.20
CA ALA A 241 9.44 8.78 3.14
C ALA A 241 8.63 9.13 1.89
N GLY A 242 7.37 9.52 2.07
CA GLY A 242 6.45 9.94 1.01
C GLY A 242 6.96 11.14 0.21
N VAL A 243 7.47 12.17 0.89
CA VAL A 243 8.07 13.35 0.24
C VAL A 243 9.33 12.96 -0.54
N GLY A 244 10.22 12.17 0.05
CA GLY A 244 11.43 11.69 -0.62
C GLY A 244 11.12 10.90 -1.88
N GLN A 245 10.08 10.07 -1.82
CA GLN A 245 9.66 9.22 -2.92
C GLN A 245 8.87 9.98 -4.00
N GLN A 246 8.06 10.97 -3.62
CA GLN A 246 7.45 11.93 -4.54
C GLN A 246 8.49 12.69 -5.35
N ARG A 247 9.59 13.14 -4.72
CA ARG A 247 10.70 13.79 -5.44
C ARG A 247 11.34 12.86 -6.47
N ARG A 248 11.52 11.58 -6.14
CA ARG A 248 12.06 10.56 -7.06
C ARG A 248 11.11 10.26 -8.22
N LEU A 249 9.82 10.16 -7.94
CA LEU A 249 8.79 10.01 -8.96
C LEU A 249 8.86 11.15 -9.98
N ARG A 250 8.92 12.41 -9.50
CA ARG A 250 9.05 13.59 -10.37
C ARG A 250 10.34 13.54 -11.20
N ALA A 251 11.47 13.15 -10.59
CA ALA A 251 12.74 13.01 -11.30
C ALA A 251 12.75 11.90 -12.36
N ALA A 252 12.00 10.81 -12.15
CA ALA A 252 11.83 9.77 -13.16
C ALA A 252 10.99 10.27 -14.35
N LEU A 253 9.94 11.06 -14.07
CA LEU A 253 9.05 11.60 -15.09
C LEU A 253 9.68 12.75 -15.89
N SER A 254 10.54 13.57 -15.28
CA SER A 254 11.22 14.66 -16.00
C SER A 254 12.17 14.16 -17.10
N ARG A 255 12.68 12.93 -17.00
CA ARG A 255 13.49 12.30 -18.05
C ARG A 255 12.69 12.08 -19.34
N ILE A 256 11.40 11.78 -19.21
CA ILE A 256 10.50 11.61 -20.35
C ILE A 256 10.33 12.93 -21.11
N GLY A 257 10.12 14.03 -20.39
CA GLY A 257 9.93 15.36 -21.01
C GLY A 257 11.18 15.95 -21.65
N GLY A 258 12.37 15.64 -21.13
CA GLY A 258 13.64 16.13 -21.67
C GLY A 258 14.03 15.51 -23.01
N GLU A 259 13.72 14.22 -23.23
CA GLU A 259 14.03 13.53 -24.48
C GLU A 259 13.16 13.99 -25.66
N VAL A 260 11.94 14.44 -25.40
CA VAL A 260 11.02 14.95 -26.43
C VAL A 260 11.48 16.30 -26.99
N HIS A 261 12.07 17.17 -26.15
CA HIS A 261 12.55 18.49 -26.57
C HIS A 261 13.94 18.49 -27.21
N GLY A 262 14.74 17.44 -26.99
CA GLY A 262 16.10 17.32 -27.57
C GLY A 262 16.15 16.71 -28.98
N ARG A 263 15.01 16.29 -29.54
CA ARG A 263 14.91 15.65 -30.87
C ARG A 263 14.04 16.43 -31.87
N ALA A 264 13.60 17.64 -31.51
CA ALA A 264 12.93 18.58 -32.41
C ALA A 264 13.95 19.55 -33.00
#